data_AF-A0A7S0JC84-F1
#
_entry.id   AF-A0A7S0JC84-F1
#
_cell.length_a   1.000
_cell.length_b   1.000
_cell.length_c   1.000
_cell.angle_alpha   90.00
_cell.angle_beta   90.00
_cell.angle_gamma   90.00
#
_symmetry.space_group_name_H-M   'P 1'
#
loop_
_entity.id
_entity.type
_entity.pdbx_description
1 polymer ?
#
loop_
_entity_poly.entity_id
_entity_poly.type
_entity_poly.pdbx_seq_one_letter_code
_entity_poly.pdbx_strand_id
1 'polypeptide(L)'
;RLSSDYYSAIPTVTEGRQAPPPLATLALLGEKAAQLEFWLRMGFEEPTSLVADPIAGLWELPRPKTLKAACAHGKLSTASQIGGAVKRGAAILKRKAVVPEQPMDKEALGAIALYTGQSIYRGLNHALRQNHDAVPPFLPYLRLLMEALRAMPKQVTTLWRGVASDLFDGYEVGAEVTWWAVSSCTADEAVARDFMSQLG
;
A
#
# COMPACT_ATOMS: atom_id res chain seq x y z
N ARG A 1 -18.22 22.31 27.93
CA ARG A 1 -18.03 23.21 26.78
C ARG A 1 -17.73 22.33 25.58
N LEU A 2 -18.66 22.21 24.64
CA LEU A 2 -18.40 21.56 23.35
C LEU A 2 -17.37 22.43 22.63
N SER A 3 -16.19 21.89 22.33
CA SER A 3 -15.10 22.64 21.73
C SER A 3 -15.51 23.14 20.33
N SER A 4 -15.44 24.45 20.13
CA SER A 4 -15.79 25.16 18.89
C SER A 4 -14.90 24.80 17.69
N ASP A 5 -13.84 24.02 17.90
CA ASP A 5 -12.76 23.82 16.93
C ASP A 5 -13.22 23.03 15.68
N TYR A 6 -14.25 22.18 15.83
CA TYR A 6 -14.87 21.48 14.70
C TYR A 6 -15.88 22.35 13.94
N TYR A 7 -16.39 23.41 14.55
CA TYR A 7 -17.45 24.25 13.98
C TYR A 7 -16.92 25.21 12.89
N SER A 8 -15.66 25.61 12.97
CA SER A 8 -15.00 26.43 11.95
C SER A 8 -14.71 25.70 10.64
N ALA A 9 -14.80 24.36 10.63
CA ALA A 9 -14.54 23.54 9.45
C ALA A 9 -15.78 23.34 8.55
N ILE A 10 -16.97 23.72 9.02
CA ILE A 10 -18.22 23.60 8.26
C ILE A 10 -18.32 24.83 7.32
N PRO A 11 -18.38 24.66 5.99
CA PRO A 11 -18.49 25.79 5.06
C PRO A 11 -19.84 26.49 5.27
N THR A 12 -19.82 27.68 5.87
CA THR A 12 -21.07 28.37 6.24
C THR A 12 -21.63 29.32 5.18
N VAL A 13 -20.96 29.52 4.04
CA VAL A 13 -21.46 30.38 2.96
C VAL A 13 -20.83 30.04 1.62
N THR A 14 -21.61 30.19 0.54
CA THR A 14 -21.25 29.94 -0.86
C THR A 14 -20.25 30.95 -1.44
N GLU A 15 -19.87 31.99 -0.70
CA GLU A 15 -18.90 33.00 -1.13
C GLU A 15 -18.00 33.46 0.04
N GLY A 16 -16.74 33.01 0.03
CA GLY A 16 -15.65 33.59 0.83
C GLY A 16 -15.27 32.87 2.14
N ARG A 17 -13.97 32.96 2.49
CA ARG A 17 -13.36 32.41 3.72
C ARG A 17 -13.59 33.33 4.93
N GLN A 18 -14.84 33.58 5.31
CA GLN A 18 -15.15 34.26 6.58
C GLN A 18 -15.39 33.25 7.70
N ALA A 19 -14.90 33.56 8.90
CA ALA A 19 -15.08 32.72 10.09
C ALA A 19 -16.57 32.65 10.48
N PRO A 20 -17.12 31.47 10.80
CA PRO A 20 -18.53 31.34 11.14
C PRO A 20 -18.89 32.08 12.43
N PRO A 21 -20.10 32.65 12.53
CA PRO A 21 -20.57 33.31 13.73
C PRO A 21 -20.72 32.32 14.90
N PRO A 22 -20.52 32.77 16.15
CA PRO A 22 -20.63 31.91 17.32
C PRO A 22 -22.07 31.38 17.53
N LEU A 23 -22.18 30.13 17.99
CA LEU A 23 -23.44 29.47 18.32
C LEU A 23 -24.06 30.05 19.60
N ALA A 24 -24.73 31.19 19.47
CA ALA A 24 -25.30 31.91 20.60
C ALA A 24 -26.73 31.46 20.97
N THR A 25 -27.42 30.71 20.11
CA THR A 25 -28.83 30.32 20.31
C THR A 25 -29.12 28.88 19.94
N LEU A 26 -30.12 28.28 20.61
CA LEU A 26 -30.63 26.93 20.33
C LEU A 26 -31.21 26.79 18.92
N ALA A 27 -31.82 27.85 18.39
CA ALA A 27 -32.33 27.88 17.03
C ALA A 27 -31.20 27.74 16.00
N LEU A 28 -30.09 28.46 16.20
CA LEU A 28 -28.91 28.40 15.33
C LEU A 28 -28.21 27.04 15.42
N LEU A 29 -28.21 26.41 16.60
CA LEU A 29 -27.70 25.04 16.77
C LEU A 29 -28.53 24.02 15.98
N GLY A 30 -29.85 24.16 15.99
CA GLY A 30 -30.76 23.28 15.23
C GLY A 30 -30.60 23.43 13.71
N GLU A 31 -30.48 24.67 13.23
CA GLU A 31 -30.23 24.96 11.81
C GLU A 31 -28.91 24.34 11.32
N LYS A 32 -27.86 24.42 12.13
CA LYS A 32 -26.54 23.86 11.79
C LYS A 32 -26.48 22.33 11.90
N ALA A 33 -27.23 21.72 12.81
CA ALA A 33 -27.39 20.27 12.86
C ALA A 33 -28.09 19.74 11.60
N ALA A 34 -29.15 20.41 11.14
CA ALA A 34 -29.84 20.04 9.90
C ALA A 34 -28.96 20.25 8.65
N GLN A 35 -28.14 21.31 8.65
CA GLN A 35 -27.13 21.52 7.61
C GLN A 35 -26.10 20.39 7.62
N LEU A 36 -25.56 20.00 8.78
CA LEU A 36 -24.61 18.90 8.88
C LEU A 36 -25.20 17.56 8.39
N GLU A 37 -26.44 17.25 8.78
CA GLU A 37 -27.15 16.05 8.28
C GLU A 37 -27.37 16.10 6.76
N PHE A 38 -27.70 17.26 6.20
CA PHE A 38 -27.84 17.43 4.74
C PHE A 38 -26.52 17.15 4.02
N TRP A 39 -25.39 17.64 4.54
CA TRP A 39 -24.07 17.44 3.94
C TRP A 39 -23.59 15.98 4.03
N LEU A 40 -23.85 15.32 5.16
CA LEU A 40 -23.62 13.88 5.34
C LEU A 40 -24.47 13.06 4.35
N ARG A 41 -25.72 13.46 4.13
CA ARG A 41 -26.63 12.80 3.17
C ARG A 41 -26.27 13.06 1.70
N MET A 42 -25.57 14.15 1.42
CA MET A 42 -25.01 14.49 0.10
C MET A 42 -23.63 13.85 -0.15
N GLY A 43 -23.10 13.05 0.79
CA GLY A 43 -21.88 12.25 0.61
C GLY A 43 -20.57 12.94 0.99
N PHE A 44 -20.61 14.05 1.73
CA PHE A 44 -19.43 14.63 2.37
C PHE A 44 -19.29 14.03 3.78
N GLU A 45 -18.66 12.85 3.87
CA GLU A 45 -18.32 12.19 5.14
C GLU A 45 -17.16 12.90 5.88
N GLU A 46 -16.96 12.50 7.15
CA GLU A 46 -15.99 13.02 8.13
C GLU A 46 -14.55 13.26 7.62
N PRO A 47 -13.79 14.17 8.26
CA PRO A 47 -12.46 14.54 7.82
C PRO A 47 -11.49 13.35 7.93
N THR A 48 -10.68 13.21 6.89
CA THR A 48 -9.81 12.07 6.55
C THR A 48 -10.62 10.83 6.20
N SER A 49 -10.75 10.56 4.90
CA SER A 49 -10.88 9.16 4.50
C SER A 49 -9.72 8.43 5.14
N LEU A 50 -10.03 7.60 6.14
CA LEU A 50 -9.27 6.38 6.38
C LEU A 50 -9.10 5.79 4.99
N VAL A 51 -7.91 5.96 4.43
CA VAL A 51 -7.58 5.37 3.14
C VAL A 51 -7.91 3.90 3.33
N ALA A 52 -9.01 3.44 2.71
CA ALA A 52 -9.52 2.10 2.92
C ALA A 52 -8.34 1.16 2.76
N ASP A 53 -8.04 0.38 3.80
CA ASP A 53 -6.89 -0.50 3.81
C ASP A 53 -6.98 -1.37 2.54
N PRO A 54 -6.12 -1.13 1.54
CA PRO A 54 -6.24 -1.75 0.23
C PRO A 54 -5.96 -3.25 0.29
N ILE A 55 -5.39 -3.72 1.40
CA ILE A 55 -5.10 -5.12 1.67
C ILE A 55 -5.96 -5.68 2.81
N ALA A 56 -7.04 -4.98 3.19
CA ALA A 56 -8.00 -5.50 4.15
C ALA A 56 -8.50 -6.88 3.70
N GLY A 57 -8.57 -7.83 4.63
CA GLY A 57 -9.02 -9.18 4.32
C GLY A 57 -7.99 -10.05 3.60
N LEU A 58 -6.75 -9.58 3.40
CA LEU A 58 -5.74 -10.32 2.64
C LEU A 58 -5.53 -11.73 3.21
N TRP A 59 -5.41 -11.88 4.53
CA TRP A 59 -5.06 -13.15 5.17
C TRP A 59 -6.21 -14.15 5.20
N GLU A 60 -7.43 -13.65 5.11
CA GLU A 60 -8.68 -14.39 5.00
C GLU A 60 -8.84 -15.01 3.60
N LEU A 61 -8.15 -14.49 2.59
CA LEU A 61 -8.15 -15.07 1.26
C LEU A 61 -7.48 -16.46 1.25
N PRO A 62 -8.08 -17.44 0.55
CA PRO A 62 -7.45 -18.73 0.37
C PRO A 62 -6.14 -18.57 -0.39
N ARG A 63 -5.07 -19.21 0.11
CA ARG A 63 -3.78 -19.23 -0.57
C ARG A 63 -3.93 -19.85 -1.97
N PRO A 64 -3.55 -19.15 -3.05
CA PRO A 64 -3.56 -19.74 -4.38
C PRO A 64 -2.62 -20.95 -4.47
N LYS A 65 -3.07 -22.03 -5.12
CA LYS A 65 -2.27 -23.25 -5.28
C LYS A 65 -1.11 -23.11 -6.28
N THR A 66 -1.19 -22.13 -7.19
CA THR A 66 -0.17 -21.90 -8.22
C THR A 66 0.03 -20.41 -8.45
N LEU A 67 1.22 -20.01 -8.86
CA LEU A 67 1.53 -18.64 -9.24
C LEU A 67 0.69 -18.19 -10.44
N LYS A 68 0.37 -19.10 -11.36
CA LYS A 68 -0.53 -18.83 -12.48
C LYS A 68 -1.93 -18.45 -12.02
N ALA A 69 -2.49 -19.16 -11.04
CA ALA A 69 -3.79 -18.82 -10.46
C ALA A 69 -3.72 -17.47 -9.73
N ALA A 70 -2.64 -17.21 -9.01
CA ALA A 70 -2.42 -15.95 -8.30
C ALA A 70 -2.39 -14.73 -9.23
N CYS A 71 -1.90 -14.89 -10.47
CA CYS A 71 -1.84 -13.82 -11.47
C CYS A 71 -3.05 -13.75 -12.43
N ALA A 72 -4.05 -14.63 -12.29
CA ALA A 72 -5.12 -14.79 -13.28
C ALA A 72 -6.10 -13.60 -13.32
N HIS A 73 -6.48 -13.08 -12.15
CA HIS A 73 -7.57 -12.10 -12.02
C HIS A 73 -7.27 -10.74 -12.67
N GLY A 74 -5.99 -10.35 -12.80
CA GLY A 74 -5.59 -9.07 -13.38
C GLY A 74 -4.67 -9.18 -14.60
N LYS A 75 -4.43 -10.38 -15.14
CA LYS A 75 -3.39 -10.63 -16.16
C LYS A 75 -2.06 -9.94 -15.79
N LEU A 76 -1.65 -10.10 -14.52
CA LEU A 76 -0.58 -9.31 -13.90
C LEU A 76 0.78 -9.46 -14.60
N SER A 77 0.99 -10.59 -15.28
CA SER A 77 2.21 -10.89 -16.02
C SER A 77 1.93 -11.90 -17.14
N THR A 78 2.86 -12.04 -18.07
CA THR A 78 2.73 -12.99 -19.18
C THR A 78 2.95 -14.43 -18.70
N ALA A 79 2.34 -15.40 -19.40
CA ALA A 79 2.52 -16.82 -19.10
C ALA A 79 4.01 -17.25 -19.14
N SER A 80 4.80 -16.66 -20.03
CA SER A 80 6.24 -16.89 -20.12
C SER A 80 6.99 -16.42 -18.88
N GLN A 81 6.71 -15.19 -18.42
CA GLN A 81 7.33 -14.63 -17.20
C GLN A 81 6.93 -15.43 -15.95
N ILE A 82 5.66 -15.81 -15.82
CA ILE A 82 5.17 -16.65 -14.73
C ILE A 82 5.89 -18.01 -14.75
N GLY A 83 5.94 -18.68 -15.91
CA GLY A 83 6.62 -19.96 -16.05
C GLY A 83 8.12 -19.88 -15.75
N GLY A 84 8.78 -18.80 -16.18
CA GLY A 84 10.18 -18.53 -15.86
C GLY A 84 10.41 -18.33 -14.36
N ALA A 85 9.53 -17.61 -13.68
CA ALA A 85 9.62 -17.39 -12.25
C ALA A 85 9.45 -18.68 -11.44
N VAL A 86 8.48 -19.54 -11.81
CA VAL A 86 8.31 -20.87 -11.18
C VAL A 86 9.54 -21.75 -11.39
N LYS A 87 10.15 -21.74 -12.59
CA LYS A 87 11.40 -22.47 -12.86
C LYS A 87 12.54 -21.96 -11.98
N ARG A 88 12.68 -20.65 -11.78
CA ARG A 88 13.65 -20.06 -10.84
C ARG A 88 13.39 -20.51 -9.41
N GLY A 89 12.14 -20.50 -8.95
CA GLY A 89 11.77 -20.99 -7.63
C GLY A 89 12.14 -22.46 -7.41
N ALA A 90 11.86 -23.31 -8.41
CA ALA A 90 12.25 -24.72 -8.37
C ALA A 90 13.79 -24.91 -8.33
N ALA A 91 14.54 -24.07 -9.06
CA ALA A 91 16.00 -24.10 -9.03
C ALA A 91 16.56 -23.70 -7.65
N ILE A 92 15.97 -22.69 -7.00
CA ILE A 92 16.34 -22.27 -5.63
C ILE A 92 16.12 -23.42 -4.64
N LEU A 93 14.98 -24.11 -4.70
CA LEU A 93 14.70 -25.28 -3.85
C LEU A 93 15.73 -26.40 -4.08
N LYS A 94 15.98 -26.74 -5.35
CA LYS A 94 16.93 -27.80 -5.70
C LYS A 94 18.35 -27.50 -5.19
N ARG A 95 18.76 -26.24 -5.26
CA ARG A 95 20.08 -25.78 -4.79
C ARG A 95 20.15 -25.58 -3.28
N LYS A 96 19.02 -25.61 -2.57
CA LYS A 96 18.92 -25.22 -1.15
C LYS A 96 19.59 -23.87 -0.88
N ALA A 97 19.45 -22.93 -1.84
CA ALA A 97 20.13 -21.63 -1.77
C ALA A 97 19.56 -20.72 -0.67
N VAL A 98 18.37 -21.06 -0.16
CA VAL A 98 17.74 -20.43 1.00
C VAL A 98 17.21 -21.54 1.90
N VAL A 99 17.36 -21.38 3.21
CA VAL A 99 16.74 -22.23 4.22
C VAL A 99 15.59 -21.43 4.85
N PRO A 100 14.34 -21.62 4.40
CA PRO A 100 13.22 -20.90 4.96
C PRO A 100 12.87 -21.40 6.36
N GLU A 101 12.35 -20.51 7.21
CA GLU A 101 11.87 -20.83 8.56
C GLU A 101 10.62 -21.73 8.52
N GLN A 102 9.85 -21.65 7.43
CA GLN A 102 8.68 -22.50 7.18
C GLN A 102 8.78 -23.16 5.80
N PRO A 103 8.15 -24.33 5.58
CA PRO A 103 8.18 -24.99 4.29
C PRO A 103 7.66 -24.08 3.16
N MET A 104 8.45 -23.91 2.12
CA MET A 104 8.09 -23.14 0.93
C MET A 104 8.11 -24.03 -0.31
N ASP A 105 7.11 -23.85 -1.17
CA ASP A 105 7.06 -24.48 -2.48
C ASP A 105 7.67 -23.58 -3.58
N LYS A 106 7.82 -24.16 -4.77
CA LYS A 106 8.34 -23.45 -5.94
C LYS A 106 7.46 -22.26 -6.37
N GLU A 107 6.18 -22.27 -6.00
CA GLU A 107 5.22 -21.23 -6.35
C GLU A 107 5.45 -19.99 -5.47
N ALA A 108 5.66 -20.18 -4.17
CA ALA A 108 6.02 -19.14 -3.22
C ALA A 108 7.36 -18.46 -3.58
N LEU A 109 8.40 -19.26 -3.86
CA LEU A 109 9.69 -18.71 -4.34
C LEU A 109 9.56 -18.07 -5.72
N GLY A 110 8.69 -18.63 -6.57
CA GLY A 110 8.34 -18.06 -7.85
C GLY A 110 7.70 -16.68 -7.72
N ALA A 111 6.82 -16.47 -6.73
CA ALA A 111 6.23 -15.16 -6.46
C ALA A 111 7.30 -14.10 -6.13
N ILE A 112 8.26 -14.44 -5.26
CA ILE A 112 9.40 -13.56 -4.95
C ILE A 112 10.21 -13.27 -6.23
N ALA A 113 10.53 -14.31 -7.00
CA ALA A 113 11.30 -14.19 -8.25
C ALA A 113 10.55 -13.45 -9.38
N LEU A 114 9.21 -13.38 -9.31
CA LEU A 114 8.39 -12.62 -10.24
C LEU A 114 8.35 -11.14 -9.83
N TYR A 115 8.21 -10.87 -8.53
CA TYR A 115 8.28 -9.50 -7.99
C TYR A 115 9.61 -8.83 -8.34
N THR A 116 10.73 -9.50 -8.07
CA THR A 116 12.09 -8.97 -8.31
C THR A 116 12.49 -8.99 -9.79
N GLY A 117 11.79 -9.77 -10.62
CA GLY A 117 12.02 -9.88 -12.07
C GLY A 117 11.47 -8.72 -12.91
N GLN A 118 11.13 -7.60 -12.27
CA GLN A 118 10.61 -6.37 -12.88
C GLN A 118 9.24 -6.46 -13.60
N SER A 119 8.50 -7.56 -13.50
CA SER A 119 7.24 -7.72 -14.25
C SER A 119 6.00 -7.16 -13.55
N ILE A 120 5.92 -7.26 -12.22
CA ILE A 120 4.71 -6.90 -11.44
C ILE A 120 4.92 -5.69 -10.54
N TYR A 121 6.14 -5.44 -10.05
CA TYR A 121 6.38 -4.49 -8.96
C TYR A 121 5.89 -3.07 -9.25
N ARG A 122 6.03 -2.58 -10.49
CA ARG A 122 5.62 -1.21 -10.87
C ARG A 122 4.12 -1.00 -10.71
N GLY A 123 3.32 -1.87 -11.33
CA GLY A 123 1.86 -1.78 -11.29
C GLY A 123 1.34 -2.01 -9.87
N LEU A 124 1.86 -3.03 -9.18
CA LEU A 124 1.47 -3.34 -7.81
C LEU A 124 1.77 -2.17 -6.85
N ASN A 125 3.01 -1.66 -6.84
CA ASN A 125 3.39 -0.57 -5.95
C ASN A 125 2.73 0.76 -6.34
N HIS A 126 2.30 0.95 -7.59
CA HIS A 126 1.50 2.11 -7.97
C HIS A 126 0.07 2.00 -7.39
N ALA A 127 -0.60 0.86 -7.59
CA ALA A 127 -1.92 0.61 -7.03
C ALA A 127 -1.94 0.79 -5.51
N LEU A 128 -0.97 0.18 -4.81
CA LEU A 128 -0.84 0.30 -3.35
C LEU A 128 -0.55 1.73 -2.86
N ARG A 129 0.03 2.62 -3.67
CA ARG A 129 0.41 3.97 -3.22
C ARG A 129 -0.58 5.05 -3.60
N GLN A 130 -1.23 4.90 -4.75
CA GLN A 130 -1.89 6.00 -5.44
C GLN A 130 -3.28 5.63 -5.97
N ASN A 131 -3.58 4.34 -6.15
CA ASN A 131 -4.83 3.90 -6.76
C ASN A 131 -5.31 2.59 -6.12
N HIS A 132 -5.89 2.73 -4.93
CA HIS A 132 -6.29 1.59 -4.10
C HIS A 132 -7.40 0.76 -4.77
N ASP A 133 -8.25 1.38 -5.59
CA ASP A 133 -9.29 0.70 -6.38
C ASP A 133 -8.70 -0.28 -7.39
N ALA A 134 -7.43 -0.12 -7.78
CA ALA A 134 -6.71 -1.04 -8.67
C ALA A 134 -6.02 -2.21 -7.94
N VAL A 135 -6.11 -2.30 -6.61
CA VAL A 135 -5.46 -3.36 -5.80
C VAL A 135 -6.18 -4.72 -5.85
N PRO A 136 -7.52 -4.84 -5.92
CA PRO A 136 -8.21 -6.13 -5.86
C PRO A 136 -7.66 -7.23 -6.81
N PRO A 137 -7.29 -6.94 -8.07
CA PRO A 137 -6.69 -7.95 -8.96
C PRO A 137 -5.33 -8.49 -8.49
N PHE A 138 -4.62 -7.76 -7.63
CA PHE A 138 -3.33 -8.15 -7.06
C PHE A 138 -3.45 -8.96 -5.77
N LEU A 139 -4.60 -8.96 -5.09
CA LEU A 139 -4.75 -9.59 -3.77
C LEU A 139 -4.37 -11.08 -3.74
N PRO A 140 -4.74 -11.93 -4.73
CA PRO A 140 -4.30 -13.33 -4.73
C PRO A 140 -2.77 -13.46 -4.85
N TYR A 141 -2.14 -12.60 -5.65
CA TYR A 141 -0.69 -12.56 -5.78
C TYR A 141 -0.01 -12.06 -4.50
N LEU A 142 -0.52 -10.97 -3.90
CA LEU A 142 -0.04 -10.46 -2.62
C LEU A 142 -0.16 -11.51 -1.52
N ARG A 143 -1.27 -12.28 -1.49
CA ARG A 143 -1.47 -13.34 -0.50
C ARG A 143 -0.40 -14.41 -0.59
N LEU A 144 0.00 -14.81 -1.80
CA LEU A 144 1.07 -15.77 -2.04
C LEU A 144 2.46 -15.17 -1.72
N LEU A 145 2.71 -13.93 -2.14
CA LEU A 145 3.98 -13.22 -1.91
C LEU A 145 4.23 -13.00 -0.41
N MET A 146 3.23 -12.50 0.33
CA MET A 146 3.36 -12.20 1.76
C MET A 146 3.59 -13.47 2.59
N GLU A 147 2.97 -14.59 2.21
CA GLU A 147 3.26 -15.87 2.85
C GLU A 147 4.70 -16.34 2.58
N ALA A 148 5.16 -16.20 1.32
CA ALA A 148 6.53 -16.52 0.97
C ALA A 148 7.53 -15.68 1.78
N LEU A 149 7.28 -14.36 1.91
CA LEU A 149 8.13 -13.47 2.68
C LEU A 149 8.11 -13.78 4.19
N ARG A 150 6.96 -14.17 4.76
CA ARG A 150 6.86 -14.58 6.17
C ARG A 150 7.65 -15.85 6.50
N ALA A 151 7.86 -16.71 5.51
CA ALA A 151 8.63 -17.94 5.66
C ALA A 151 10.14 -17.74 5.45
N MET A 152 10.58 -16.57 4.97
CA MET A 152 12.00 -16.26 4.80
C MET A 152 12.67 -16.00 6.16
N PRO A 153 13.96 -16.35 6.32
CA PRO A 153 14.70 -16.08 7.54
C PRO A 153 14.78 -14.57 7.77
N LYS A 154 14.47 -14.15 9.00
CA LYS A 154 14.59 -12.75 9.40
C LYS A 154 16.03 -12.42 9.77
N GLN A 155 16.48 -11.22 9.41
CA GLN A 155 17.81 -10.74 9.74
C GLN A 155 17.73 -9.33 10.30
N VAL A 156 18.55 -9.04 11.31
CA VAL A 156 18.75 -7.68 11.82
C VAL A 156 19.99 -7.13 11.14
N THR A 157 19.80 -6.20 10.22
CA THR A 157 20.89 -5.53 9.50
C THR A 157 20.46 -4.13 9.08
N THR A 158 21.45 -3.29 8.80
CA THR A 158 21.20 -1.99 8.18
C THR A 158 20.90 -2.20 6.70
N LEU A 159 19.78 -1.64 6.25
CA LEU A 159 19.35 -1.70 4.85
C LEU A 159 19.25 -0.30 4.29
N TRP A 160 19.71 -0.14 3.07
CA TRP A 160 19.67 1.09 2.30
C TRP A 160 18.60 0.98 1.21
N ARG A 161 17.90 2.08 0.98
CA ARG A 161 16.92 2.20 -0.10
C ARG A 161 17.28 3.40 -0.95
N GLY A 162 17.63 3.16 -2.21
CA GLY A 162 17.75 4.23 -3.20
C GLY A 162 16.37 4.73 -3.60
N VAL A 163 16.14 6.03 -3.47
CA VAL A 163 14.93 6.68 -3.96
C VAL A 163 15.34 7.76 -4.95
N ALA A 164 14.84 7.66 -6.16
CA ALA A 164 15.08 8.61 -7.24
C ALA A 164 14.03 9.72 -7.29
N SER A 165 13.79 10.34 -6.14
CA SER A 165 12.93 11.51 -5.99
C SER A 165 13.28 12.16 -4.66
N ASP A 166 13.29 13.49 -4.62
CA ASP A 166 13.39 14.19 -3.35
C ASP A 166 12.09 13.95 -2.57
N LEU A 167 12.23 13.34 -1.40
CA LEU A 167 11.13 13.07 -0.48
C LEU A 167 11.22 13.96 0.76
N PHE A 168 12.23 14.83 0.87
CA PHE A 168 12.52 15.60 2.07
C PHE A 168 11.31 16.40 2.56
N ASP A 169 10.66 17.14 1.65
CA ASP A 169 9.47 17.93 1.98
C ASP A 169 8.21 17.08 2.20
N GLY A 170 8.26 15.78 1.89
CA GLY A 170 7.14 14.85 2.01
C GLY A 170 7.08 14.09 3.34
N TYR A 171 8.07 14.26 4.22
CA TYR A 171 8.13 13.59 5.53
C TYR A 171 8.39 14.60 6.64
N GLU A 172 7.37 14.82 7.47
CA GLU A 172 7.52 15.61 8.70
C GLU A 172 8.13 14.75 9.81
N VAL A 173 9.14 15.28 10.50
CA VAL A 173 9.79 14.58 11.62
C VAL A 173 8.78 14.35 12.73
N GLY A 174 8.59 13.08 13.11
CA GLY A 174 7.63 12.68 14.13
C GLY A 174 6.24 12.32 13.60
N ALA A 175 5.97 12.52 12.31
CA ALA A 175 4.74 12.03 11.69
C ALA A 175 4.76 10.50 11.55
N GLU A 176 3.61 9.88 11.79
CA GLU A 176 3.38 8.48 11.43
C GLU A 176 3.01 8.38 9.96
N VAL A 177 3.73 7.57 9.19
CA VAL A 177 3.45 7.35 7.77
C VAL A 177 3.21 5.88 7.49
N THR A 178 2.05 5.57 6.93
CA THR A 178 1.74 4.22 6.45
C THR A 178 2.39 4.00 5.08
N TRP A 179 3.40 3.13 5.06
CA TRP A 179 4.09 2.76 3.83
C TRP A 179 3.40 1.55 3.17
N TRP A 180 2.48 1.82 2.24
CA TRP A 180 1.68 0.76 1.59
C TRP A 180 2.45 -0.11 0.58
N ALA A 181 3.43 0.45 -0.14
CA ALA A 181 4.15 -0.29 -1.18
C ALA A 181 5.11 -1.34 -0.59
N VAL A 182 5.33 -2.43 -1.33
CA VAL A 182 6.43 -3.35 -1.00
C VAL A 182 7.76 -2.65 -1.25
N SER A 183 8.60 -2.63 -0.21
CA SER A 183 9.91 -1.98 -0.24
C SER A 183 10.99 -2.95 -0.72
N SER A 184 11.81 -2.48 -1.65
CA SER A 184 13.04 -3.16 -2.06
C SER A 184 14.23 -2.39 -1.48
N CYS A 185 15.10 -3.10 -0.76
CA CYS A 185 16.27 -2.53 -0.10
C CYS A 185 17.50 -3.39 -0.38
N THR A 186 18.68 -2.84 -0.12
CA THR A 186 19.98 -3.50 -0.27
C THR A 186 20.78 -3.35 1.02
N ALA A 187 21.58 -4.34 1.38
CA ALA A 187 22.55 -4.20 2.48
C ALA A 187 23.82 -3.44 2.03
N ASP A 188 24.00 -3.25 0.73
CA ASP A 188 25.11 -2.53 0.13
C ASP A 188 24.70 -1.08 -0.17
N GLU A 189 25.31 -0.12 0.53
CA GLU A 189 25.06 1.30 0.36
C GLU A 189 25.41 1.80 -1.04
N ALA A 190 26.48 1.27 -1.66
CA ALA A 190 26.92 1.69 -2.99
C ALA A 190 25.83 1.37 -4.02
N VAL A 191 25.21 0.19 -3.93
CA VAL A 191 24.08 -0.20 -4.78
C VAL A 191 22.89 0.77 -4.64
N ALA A 192 22.62 1.26 -3.42
CA ALA A 192 21.56 2.24 -3.20
C ALA A 192 21.92 3.61 -3.81
N ARG A 193 23.18 4.04 -3.69
CA ARG A 193 23.68 5.30 -4.27
C ARG A 193 23.67 5.28 -5.80
N ASP A 194 24.11 4.19 -6.40
CA ASP A 194 24.09 4.02 -7.84
C ASP A 194 22.66 4.11 -8.37
N PHE A 195 21.69 3.49 -7.69
CA PHE A 195 20.28 3.58 -8.06
C PHE A 195 19.75 5.03 -8.02
N MET A 196 20.15 5.84 -7.03
CA MET A 196 19.78 7.26 -6.97
C MET A 196 20.35 8.06 -8.14
N SER A 197 21.58 7.75 -8.58
CA SER A 197 22.23 8.47 -9.70
C SER A 197 21.68 8.13 -11.09
N GLN A 198 20.99 7.01 -11.26
CA GLN A 198 20.50 6.53 -12.57
C GLN A 198 19.27 7.28 -13.10
N LEU A 199 18.67 8.16 -12.29
CA LEU A 199 17.42 8.84 -12.61
C LEU A 199 17.55 10.38 -12.52
N GLY A 200 18.79 10.88 -12.62
CA GLY A 200 19.12 12.29 -12.85
C GLY A 200 19.10 12.67 -14.32
#